data_AF-A0A0S2HYG2-F1
#
_entry.id   AF-A0A0S2HYG2-F1
#
_cell.length_a   1.000
_cell.length_b   1.000
_cell.length_c   1.000
_cell.angle_alpha   90.00
_cell.angle_beta   90.00
_cell.angle_gamma   90.00
#
_symmetry.space_group_name_H-M   'P 1'
#
loop_
_entity.id
_entity.type
_entity.pdbx_description
1 polymer ?
#
loop_
_entity_poly.entity_id
_entity_poly.type
_entity_poly.pdbx_seq_one_letter_code
_entity_poly.pdbx_strand_id
1 'polypeptide(L)'
;MNRLILVILVAFAFIAGCKNEETTIKEDAKELVKIEKQIVDLTIKANSNENPMLSRKADSLTTVLQKRSNELQLKYKKLNKIKDFQEAYQKVKEEVFKK
;
A
#
# COMPACT_ATOMS: atom_id res chain seq x y z
N MET A 1 11.41 -38.01 25.19
CA MET A 1 10.30 -37.14 24.72
C MET A 1 10.72 -35.68 24.88
N ASN A 2 11.38 -35.04 23.91
CA ASN A 2 11.67 -33.58 24.00
C ASN A 2 12.12 -32.88 22.70
N ARG A 3 12.27 -33.59 21.57
CA ARG A 3 12.62 -32.96 20.29
C ARG A 3 11.40 -32.59 19.43
N LEU A 4 10.29 -33.33 19.55
CA LEU A 4 9.10 -33.11 18.71
C LEU A 4 8.34 -31.81 19.05
N ILE A 5 8.23 -31.48 20.34
CA ILE A 5 7.52 -30.28 20.82
C ILE A 5 8.26 -29.00 20.40
N LEU A 6 9.60 -29.04 20.38
CA LEU A 6 10.42 -27.90 19.98
C LEU A 6 10.28 -27.58 18.48
N VAL A 7 10.17 -28.61 17.62
CA VAL A 7 9.98 -28.46 16.18
C VAL A 7 8.60 -27.86 15.86
N ILE A 8 7.57 -28.25 16.61
CA ILE A 8 6.22 -27.70 16.43
C ILE A 8 6.17 -26.22 16.83
N LEU A 9 6.78 -25.83 17.95
CA LEU A 9 6.82 -24.43 18.40
C LEU A 9 7.56 -23.51 17.42
N VAL A 10 8.66 -23.96 16.81
CA VAL A 10 9.40 -23.18 15.80
C VAL A 10 8.57 -22.98 14.52
N ALA A 11 7.81 -23.99 14.11
CA ALA A 11 6.92 -23.88 12.94
C ALA A 11 5.78 -22.87 13.16
N PHE A 12 5.20 -22.81 14.36
CA PHE A 12 4.15 -21.83 14.69
C PHE A 12 4.68 -20.38 14.72
N ALA A 13 5.90 -20.15 15.19
CA ALA A 13 6.51 -18.82 15.18
C ALA A 13 6.75 -18.30 13.75
N PHE A 14 7.08 -19.20 12.83
CA PHE A 14 7.30 -18.88 11.42
C PHE A 14 5.99 -18.46 10.71
N ILE A 15 4.88 -19.13 11.02
CA ILE A 15 3.56 -18.83 10.43
C ILE A 15 3.01 -17.48 10.93
N ALA A 16 3.26 -17.14 12.20
CA ALA A 16 2.82 -15.87 12.76
C ALA A 16 3.57 -14.67 12.15
N GLY A 17 4.87 -14.81 11.87
CA GLY A 17 5.67 -13.78 11.21
C GLY A 17 5.19 -13.45 9.80
N CYS A 18 4.89 -14.47 8.99
CA CYS A 18 4.45 -14.26 7.60
C CYS A 18 3.07 -13.59 7.49
N LYS A 19 2.13 -13.88 8.39
CA LYS A 19 0.77 -13.29 8.37
C LYS A 19 0.78 -11.77 8.63
N ASN A 20 1.69 -11.31 9.49
CA ASN A 20 1.76 -9.90 9.86
C ASN A 20 2.35 -9.03 8.74
N GLU A 21 3.31 -9.58 7.99
CA GLU A 21 3.94 -8.90 6.85
C GLU A 21 3.00 -8.75 5.65
N GLU A 22 2.24 -9.79 5.28
CA GLU A 22 1.26 -9.71 4.19
C GLU A 22 0.18 -8.67 4.47
N THR A 23 -0.27 -8.59 5.72
CA THR A 23 -1.21 -7.56 6.19
C THR A 23 -0.62 -6.16 6.03
N THR A 24 0.65 -5.98 6.43
CA THR A 24 1.36 -4.70 6.30
C THR A 24 1.52 -4.28 4.84
N ILE A 25 1.89 -5.21 3.95
CA ILE A 25 2.03 -4.94 2.51
C ILE A 25 0.69 -4.47 1.93
N LYS A 26 -0.41 -5.12 2.30
CA LYS A 26 -1.76 -4.75 1.85
C LYS A 26 -2.20 -3.38 2.38
N GLU A 27 -1.85 -3.03 3.61
CA GLU A 27 -2.16 -1.73 4.21
C GLU A 27 -1.37 -0.60 3.54
N ASP A 28 -0.08 -0.80 3.31
CA ASP A 28 0.77 0.16 2.59
C ASP A 28 0.23 0.39 1.15
N ALA A 29 -0.19 -0.68 0.47
CA ALA A 29 -0.84 -0.59 -0.84
C ALA A 29 -2.16 0.20 -0.79
N LYS A 30 -3.00 -0.03 0.23
CA LYS A 30 -4.25 0.73 0.45
C LYS A 30 -4.01 2.21 0.70
N GLU A 31 -2.96 2.57 1.43
CA GLU A 31 -2.61 3.98 1.66
C GLU A 31 -2.34 4.69 0.32
N LEU A 32 -1.51 4.12 -0.55
CA LEU A 32 -1.20 4.70 -1.86
C LEU A 32 -2.45 4.85 -2.73
N VAL A 33 -3.24 3.78 -2.86
CA VAL A 33 -4.45 3.80 -3.70
C VAL A 33 -5.49 4.79 -3.16
N LYS A 34 -5.58 4.97 -1.84
CA LYS A 34 -6.45 5.97 -1.23
C LYS A 34 -6.02 7.40 -1.60
N ILE A 35 -4.72 7.69 -1.58
CA ILE A 35 -4.19 8.99 -1.98
C ILE A 35 -4.45 9.23 -3.48
N GLU A 36 -4.20 8.22 -4.34
CA GLU A 36 -4.52 8.29 -5.77
C GLU A 36 -5.99 8.61 -6.03
N LYS A 37 -6.90 7.92 -5.33
CA LYS A 37 -8.33 8.19 -5.45
C LYS A 37 -8.67 9.62 -5.05
N GLN A 38 -8.10 10.13 -3.95
CA GLN A 38 -8.31 11.52 -3.54
C GLN A 38 -7.81 12.53 -4.57
N ILE A 39 -6.67 12.27 -5.21
CA ILE A 39 -6.15 13.12 -6.30
C ILE A 39 -7.14 13.12 -7.46
N VAL A 40 -7.60 11.95 -7.92
CA VAL A 40 -8.58 11.83 -9.00
C VAL A 40 -9.87 12.57 -8.66
N ASP A 41 -10.44 12.34 -7.47
CA ASP A 41 -11.66 13.00 -7.03
C ASP A 41 -11.52 14.53 -6.96
N LEU A 42 -10.37 15.03 -6.50
CA LEU A 42 -10.09 16.47 -6.43
C LEU A 42 -9.91 17.07 -7.83
N THR A 43 -9.21 16.39 -8.73
CA THR A 43 -9.02 16.84 -10.12
C THR A 43 -10.34 16.90 -10.86
N ILE A 44 -11.20 15.89 -10.72
CA ILE A 44 -12.56 15.91 -11.29
C ILE A 44 -13.35 17.11 -10.75
N LYS A 45 -13.35 17.30 -9.42
CA LYS A 45 -14.07 18.44 -8.80
C LYS A 45 -13.49 19.80 -9.17
N ALA A 46 -12.17 19.91 -9.32
CA ALA A 46 -11.50 21.14 -9.74
C ALA A 46 -11.95 21.52 -11.16
N ASN A 47 -12.02 20.53 -12.06
CA ASN A 47 -12.49 20.74 -13.43
C ASN A 47 -13.98 21.09 -13.50
N SER A 48 -14.82 20.51 -12.64
CA SER A 48 -16.26 20.82 -12.62
C SER A 48 -16.62 22.15 -11.97
N ASN A 49 -15.81 22.67 -11.05
CA ASN A 49 -16.13 23.87 -10.25
C ASN A 49 -15.15 25.04 -10.47
N GLU A 50 -14.24 24.93 -11.44
CA GLU A 50 -13.15 25.90 -11.73
C GLU A 50 -12.43 26.41 -10.46
N ASN A 51 -12.23 25.54 -9.47
CA ASN A 51 -11.72 25.96 -8.16
C ASN A 51 -10.20 25.75 -8.06
N PRO A 52 -9.38 26.82 -8.08
CA PRO A 52 -7.92 26.71 -8.05
C PRO A 52 -7.38 26.14 -6.73
N MET A 53 -8.13 26.20 -5.61
CA MET A 53 -7.71 25.56 -4.36
C MET A 53 -7.76 24.04 -4.42
N LEU A 54 -8.72 23.47 -5.17
CA LEU A 54 -8.83 22.02 -5.34
C LEU A 54 -7.68 21.47 -6.18
N SER A 55 -7.28 22.20 -7.23
CA SER A 55 -6.09 21.87 -8.04
C SER A 55 -4.82 21.90 -7.20
N ARG A 56 -4.57 22.98 -6.42
CA ARG A 56 -3.40 23.04 -5.52
C ARG A 56 -3.38 21.91 -4.49
N LYS A 57 -4.55 21.50 -3.99
CA LYS A 57 -4.66 20.37 -3.07
C LYS A 57 -4.33 19.04 -3.75
N ALA A 58 -4.78 18.84 -4.99
CA ALA A 58 -4.42 17.67 -5.79
C ALA A 58 -2.90 17.61 -6.06
N ASP A 59 -2.26 18.75 -6.35
CA ASP A 59 -0.81 18.83 -6.56
C ASP A 59 -0.02 18.49 -5.27
N SER A 60 -0.49 19.02 -4.13
CA SER A 60 0.09 18.69 -2.82
C SER A 60 -0.01 17.19 -2.54
N LEU A 61 -1.17 16.57 -2.77
CA LEU A 61 -1.34 15.13 -2.61
C LEU A 61 -0.51 14.32 -3.60
N THR A 62 -0.29 14.81 -4.82
CA THR A 62 0.60 14.18 -5.80
C THR A 62 2.03 14.13 -5.30
N THR A 63 2.50 15.20 -4.65
CA THR A 63 3.82 15.24 -4.01
C THR A 63 3.91 14.23 -2.86
N VAL A 64 2.87 14.12 -2.04
CA VAL A 64 2.80 13.12 -0.95
C VAL A 64 2.80 11.70 -1.52
N LEU A 65 2.02 11.44 -2.55
CA LEU A 65 1.96 10.13 -3.23
C LEU A 65 3.34 9.72 -3.74
N GLN A 66 4.04 10.63 -4.43
CA GLN A 66 5.36 10.34 -4.98
C GLN A 66 6.37 10.03 -3.88
N LYS A 67 6.39 10.82 -2.80
CA LYS A 67 7.27 10.56 -1.65
C LYS A 67 6.97 9.19 -1.02
N ARG A 68 5.70 8.90 -0.75
CA ARG A 68 5.28 7.62 -0.14
C ARG A 68 5.57 6.43 -1.04
N SER A 69 5.29 6.55 -2.34
CA SER A 69 5.62 5.51 -3.31
C SER A 69 7.12 5.19 -3.29
N ASN A 70 7.98 6.20 -3.28
CA ASN A 70 9.43 6.01 -3.21
C ASN A 70 9.89 5.35 -1.90
N GLU A 71 9.34 5.79 -0.76
CA GLU A 71 9.61 5.19 0.55
C GLU A 71 9.26 3.70 0.58
N LEU A 72 8.06 3.34 0.10
CA LEU A 72 7.57 1.97 0.08
C LEU A 72 8.33 1.09 -0.93
N GLN A 73 8.64 1.63 -2.13
CA GLN A 73 9.48 0.92 -3.09
C GLN A 73 10.86 0.61 -2.51
N LEU A 74 11.51 1.57 -1.83
CA LEU A 74 12.80 1.35 -1.17
C LEU A 74 12.69 0.34 -0.02
N LYS A 75 11.66 0.45 0.83
CA LYS A 75 11.36 -0.49 1.91
C LYS A 75 11.25 -1.92 1.38
N TYR A 76 10.38 -2.15 0.41
CA TYR A 76 10.12 -3.48 -0.11
C TYR A 76 11.22 -4.01 -1.04
N LYS A 77 12.01 -3.13 -1.67
CA LYS A 77 13.25 -3.54 -2.34
C LYS A 77 14.27 -4.09 -1.34
N LYS A 78 14.48 -3.42 -0.19
CA LYS A 78 15.39 -3.88 0.87
C LYS A 78 14.95 -5.21 1.49
N LEU A 79 13.64 -5.43 1.60
CA LEU A 79 13.07 -6.67 2.11
C LEU A 79 13.00 -7.80 1.06
N ASN A 80 13.40 -7.55 -0.20
CA ASN A 80 13.22 -8.46 -1.33
C ASN A 80 11.74 -8.87 -1.57
N LYS A 81 10.83 -7.93 -1.33
CA LYS A 81 9.37 -8.08 -1.34
C LYS A 81 8.67 -7.13 -2.33
N ILE A 82 9.43 -6.56 -3.27
CA ILE A 82 8.91 -5.59 -4.23
C ILE A 82 7.79 -6.17 -5.10
N LYS A 83 7.87 -7.46 -5.46
CA LYS A 83 6.83 -8.14 -6.24
C LYS A 83 5.54 -8.29 -5.44
N ASP A 84 5.64 -8.79 -4.20
CA ASP A 84 4.49 -8.94 -3.28
C ASP A 84 3.77 -7.60 -3.07
N PHE A 85 4.53 -6.51 -2.91
CA PHE A 85 3.99 -5.16 -2.82
C PHE A 85 3.30 -4.69 -4.10
N GLN A 86 3.91 -4.90 -5.27
CA GLN A 86 3.32 -4.54 -6.56
C GLN A 86 2.01 -5.30 -6.81
N GLU A 87 1.96 -6.60 -6.49
CA GLU A 87 0.75 -7.40 -6.63
C GLU A 87 -0.36 -6.92 -5.69
N ALA A 88 -0.03 -6.64 -4.43
CA ALA A 88 -1.00 -6.11 -3.47
C ALA A 88 -1.54 -4.74 -3.91
N TYR A 89 -0.66 -3.85 -4.39
CA TYR A 89 -1.05 -2.56 -4.95
C TYR A 89 -2.00 -2.71 -6.13
N GLN A 90 -1.70 -3.58 -7.10
CA GLN A 90 -2.59 -3.79 -8.25
C GLN A 90 -3.95 -4.36 -7.83
N LYS A 91 -3.97 -5.36 -6.94
CA LYS A 91 -5.23 -5.93 -6.42
C LYS A 91 -6.09 -4.86 -5.76
N VAL A 92 -5.49 -4.05 -4.87
CA VAL A 92 -6.22 -2.97 -4.19
C VAL A 92 -6.68 -1.90 -5.17
N LYS A 93 -5.86 -1.55 -6.17
CA LYS A 93 -6.23 -0.57 -7.20
C LYS A 93 -7.42 -1.05 -8.01
N GLU A 94 -7.42 -2.31 -8.45
CA GLU A 94 -8.56 -2.91 -9.15
C GLU A 94 -9.83 -2.89 -8.27
N GLU A 95 -9.74 -3.25 -7.00
CA GLU A 95 -10.88 -3.22 -6.06
C GLU A 95 -11.47 -1.81 -5.90
N VAL A 96 -10.63 -0.77 -5.92
CA VAL A 96 -11.03 0.62 -5.67
C VAL A 96 -11.57 1.33 -6.91
N PHE A 97 -11.06 0.99 -8.11
CA PHE A 97 -11.40 1.67 -9.37
C PHE A 97 -12.29 0.86 -10.33
N LYS A 98 -12.50 -0.45 -10.13
CA LYS A 98 -13.52 -1.22 -10.89
C LYS A 98 -14.96 -1.04 -10.38
N LYS A 99 -15.15 -0.38 -9.23
CA LYS A 99 -16.46 -0.05 -8.65
C LYS A 99 -16.97 1.28 -9.16
#